data_AF-A0A914LKN4-F1
#
_entry.id   AF-A0A914LKN4-F1
#
_cell.length_a   1.000
_cell.length_b   1.000
_cell.length_c   1.000
_cell.angle_alpha   90.00
_cell.angle_beta   90.00
_cell.angle_gamma   90.00
#
_symmetry.space_group_name_H-M   'P 1'
#
loop_
_entity.id
_entity.type
_entity.pdbx_description
1 polymer ?
#
loop_
_entity_poly.entity_id
_entity_poly.type
_entity_poly.pdbx_seq_one_letter_code
_entity_poly.pdbx_strand_id
1 'polypeptide(L)'
;MSLYDALFLYGLAVRDAYEETKNQSIFMDGSFIWKKMTARQFIGVTGQVLMNNKAIRVPSYATYHVKNGTMRIVVELTARLGDKHKCAMSENDCSEHVAHEVMSHYWSRHVNFENIGHF
;
A
#
# COMPACT_ATOMS: atom_id res chain seq x y z
N MET A 1 -11.72 -11.23 -5.10
CA MET A 1 -10.85 -10.48 -6.03
C MET A 1 -9.42 -10.26 -5.52
N SER A 2 -9.14 -10.36 -4.20
CA SER A 2 -7.79 -10.28 -3.63
C SER A 2 -6.83 -11.43 -4.01
N LEU A 3 -7.36 -12.59 -4.42
CA LEU A 3 -6.54 -13.76 -4.76
C LEU A 3 -5.63 -13.52 -5.97
N TYR A 4 -6.12 -12.82 -7.01
CA TYR A 4 -5.31 -12.52 -8.19
C TYR A 4 -4.09 -11.68 -7.81
N ASP A 5 -4.30 -10.61 -7.03
CA ASP A 5 -3.22 -9.72 -6.60
C ASP A 5 -2.20 -10.44 -5.72
N ALA A 6 -2.65 -11.39 -4.88
CA ALA A 6 -1.76 -12.20 -4.06
C ALA A 6 -0.89 -13.14 -4.91
N LEU A 7 -1.47 -13.82 -5.91
CA LEU A 7 -0.73 -14.68 -6.84
C LEU A 7 0.23 -13.88 -7.71
N PHE A 8 -0.19 -12.68 -8.13
CA PHE A 8 0.67 -11.78 -8.90
C PHE A 8 1.86 -11.31 -8.08
N LEU A 9 1.64 -10.88 -6.83
CA LEU A 9 2.72 -10.54 -5.89
C LEU A 9 3.70 -11.71 -5.71
N TYR A 10 3.18 -12.92 -5.48
CA TYR A 10 4.01 -14.11 -5.33
C TYR A 10 4.82 -14.41 -6.60
N GLY A 11 4.20 -14.35 -7.78
CA GLY A 11 4.89 -14.55 -9.05
C GLY A 11 6.01 -13.54 -9.29
N LEU A 12 5.77 -12.26 -8.97
CA LEU A 12 6.81 -11.24 -9.03
C LEU A 12 7.96 -11.54 -8.06
N ALA A 13 7.65 -11.97 -6.83
CA ALA A 13 8.67 -12.30 -5.83
C ALA A 13 9.52 -13.51 -6.24
N VAL A 14 8.90 -14.56 -6.79
CA VAL A 14 9.61 -15.74 -7.30
C VAL A 14 10.48 -15.41 -8.50
N ARG A 15 9.98 -14.59 -9.44
CA ARG A 15 10.76 -14.14 -10.59
C ARG A 15 12.00 -13.39 -10.15
N ASP A 16 11.87 -12.42 -9.26
CA ASP A 16 12.99 -11.59 -8.82
C ASP A 16 13.98 -12.42 -7.99
N ALA A 17 13.49 -13.39 -7.21
CA ALA A 17 14.33 -14.34 -6.50
C ALA A 17 15.15 -15.22 -7.45
N TYR A 18 14.54 -15.70 -8.52
CA TYR A 18 15.22 -16.48 -9.56
C TYR A 18 16.22 -15.63 -10.34
N GLU A 19 15.86 -14.39 -10.68
CA GLU A 19 16.76 -13.48 -11.40
C GLU A 19 18.02 -13.16 -10.61
N GLU A 20 17.93 -13.06 -9.29
CA GLU A 20 19.05 -12.80 -8.39
C GLU A 20 19.92 -14.03 -8.14
N THR A 21 19.29 -15.17 -7.82
CA THR A 21 20.02 -16.37 -7.39
C THR A 21 20.40 -17.31 -8.53
N LYS A 22 19.72 -17.20 -9.68
CA LYS A 22 19.74 -18.16 -10.80
C LYS A 22 19.40 -19.60 -10.39
N ASN A 23 18.78 -19.80 -9.22
CA ASN A 23 18.44 -21.11 -8.70
C ASN A 23 16.99 -21.49 -9.02
N GLN A 24 16.79 -22.57 -9.79
CA GLN A 24 15.46 -23.05 -10.17
C GLN A 24 14.60 -23.50 -8.98
N SER A 25 15.21 -23.92 -7.87
CA SER A 25 14.49 -24.35 -6.66
C SER A 25 14.29 -23.23 -5.63
N ILE A 26 14.56 -21.97 -5.97
CA ILE A 26 14.49 -20.85 -5.02
C ILE A 26 13.09 -20.62 -4.44
N PHE A 27 12.04 -21.06 -5.14
CA PHE A 27 10.66 -20.99 -4.67
C PHE A 27 10.41 -21.82 -3.40
N MET A 28 11.30 -22.78 -3.08
CA MET A 28 11.25 -23.56 -1.84
C MET A 28 11.78 -22.79 -0.63
N ASP A 29 12.56 -21.72 -0.83
CA ASP A 29 13.02 -20.85 0.25
C ASP A 29 11.94 -19.80 0.56
N GLY A 30 10.99 -20.19 1.41
CA GLY A 30 9.89 -19.31 1.82
C GLY A 30 10.36 -18.02 2.49
N SER A 31 11.48 -18.04 3.22
CA SER A 31 12.01 -16.83 3.89
C SER A 31 12.53 -15.83 2.86
N PHE A 32 13.23 -16.33 1.85
CA PHE A 32 13.73 -15.48 0.77
C PHE A 32 12.61 -14.92 -0.11
N ILE A 33 11.63 -15.75 -0.48
CA ILE A 33 10.45 -15.28 -1.22
C ILE A 33 9.68 -14.24 -0.42
N TRP A 34 9.45 -14.48 0.88
CA TRP A 34 8.82 -13.51 1.77
C TRP A 34 9.53 -12.16 1.74
N LYS A 35 10.87 -12.14 1.85
CA LYS A 35 11.67 -10.92 1.75
C LYS A 35 11.53 -10.21 0.41
N LYS A 36 11.28 -10.93 -0.69
CA LYS A 36 11.02 -10.31 -2.01
C LYS A 36 9.60 -9.75 -2.14
N MET A 37 8.66 -10.17 -1.30
CA MET A 37 7.29 -9.66 -1.26
C MET A 37 7.14 -8.36 -0.43
N THR A 38 8.12 -8.02 0.39
CA THR A 38 8.10 -6.81 1.23
C THR A 38 8.42 -5.54 0.42
N ALA A 39 8.05 -4.38 0.98
CA ALA A 39 8.40 -3.04 0.47
C ALA A 39 8.10 -2.84 -1.04
N ARG A 40 7.01 -3.43 -1.51
CA ARG A 40 6.69 -3.53 -2.94
C ARG A 40 5.40 -2.79 -3.27
N GLN A 41 5.39 -2.13 -4.41
CA GLN A 41 4.22 -1.48 -4.97
C GLN A 41 3.96 -1.95 -6.39
N PHE A 42 2.71 -2.26 -6.70
CA PHE A 42 2.26 -2.61 -8.05
C PHE A 42 0.78 -2.27 -8.25
N ILE A 43 0.31 -2.30 -9.50
CA ILE A 43 -1.10 -2.14 -9.84
C ILE A 43 -1.70 -3.52 -10.08
N GLY A 44 -2.64 -3.91 -9.21
CA GLY A 44 -3.41 -5.14 -9.30
C GLY A 44 -4.84 -4.91 -9.77
N VAL A 45 -5.65 -5.96 -9.75
CA VAL A 45 -7.08 -5.92 -10.05
C VAL A 45 -7.85 -5.16 -8.99
N THR A 46 -7.39 -5.16 -7.72
CA THR A 46 -7.99 -4.33 -6.66
C THR A 46 -7.43 -2.91 -6.61
N GLY A 47 -6.78 -2.45 -7.68
CA GLY A 47 -6.12 -1.15 -7.76
C GLY A 47 -4.70 -1.19 -7.23
N GLN A 48 -4.23 -0.09 -6.64
CA GLN A 48 -2.89 -0.03 -6.09
C GLN A 48 -2.72 -1.03 -4.93
N VAL A 49 -1.67 -1.83 -5.01
CA VAL A 49 -1.22 -2.72 -3.94
C VAL A 49 0.12 -2.21 -3.45
N LEU A 50 0.17 -1.89 -2.16
CA LEU A 50 1.37 -1.50 -1.44
C LEU A 50 1.60 -2.52 -0.32
N MET A 51 2.77 -3.15 -0.31
CA MET A 51 3.20 -4.08 0.73
C MET A 51 4.26 -3.39 1.58
N ASN A 52 4.10 -3.40 2.90
CA ASN A 52 5.09 -2.85 3.81
C ASN A 52 6.28 -3.82 4.03
N ASN A 53 7.19 -3.46 4.93
CA ASN A 53 8.38 -4.27 5.26
C ASN A 53 8.04 -5.62 5.92
N LYS A 54 6.81 -5.78 6.42
CA LYS A 54 6.30 -7.01 7.03
C LYS A 54 5.45 -7.82 6.04
N ALA A 55 5.48 -7.51 4.75
CA ALA A 55 4.64 -8.09 3.71
C ALA A 55 3.13 -8.03 4.04
N ILE A 56 2.73 -6.98 4.77
CA ILE A 56 1.33 -6.66 5.04
C ILE A 56 0.90 -5.61 4.03
N ARG A 57 -0.29 -5.81 3.44
CA ARG A 57 -0.88 -4.84 2.52
C ARG A 57 -1.28 -3.60 3.29
N VAL A 58 -0.81 -2.44 2.83
CA VAL A 58 -1.24 -1.12 3.30
C VAL A 58 -2.46 -0.69 2.47
N PRO A 59 -3.65 -0.57 3.07
CA PRO A 59 -4.86 -0.20 2.35
C PRO A 59 -4.92 1.31 2.09
N SER A 60 -5.59 1.67 1.00
CA SER A 60 -6.10 3.03 0.78
C SER A 60 -7.53 3.12 1.30
N TYR A 61 -7.91 4.28 1.83
CA TYR A 61 -9.21 4.51 2.45
C TYR A 61 -9.97 5.63 1.74
N ALA A 62 -11.29 5.67 1.92
CA ALA A 62 -12.12 6.77 1.48
C ALA A 62 -13.05 7.19 2.61
N THR A 63 -13.18 8.49 2.81
CA THR A 63 -14.12 9.08 3.77
C THR A 63 -15.42 9.40 3.06
N TYR A 64 -16.53 8.93 3.61
CA TYR A 64 -17.87 9.12 3.06
C TYR A 64 -18.65 10.12 3.90
N HIS A 65 -19.30 11.07 3.23
CA HIS A 65 -20.34 11.90 3.80
C HIS A 65 -21.71 11.30 3.44
N VAL A 66 -22.51 11.02 4.47
CA VAL A 66 -23.84 10.41 4.31
C VAL A 66 -24.90 11.44 4.67
N LYS A 67 -25.77 11.79 3.72
CA LYS A 67 -26.89 12.70 3.93
C LYS A 67 -28.13 12.17 3.23
N ASN A 68 -29.24 12.06 3.96
CA ASN A 68 -30.53 11.59 3.46
C ASN A 68 -30.43 10.28 2.66
N GLY A 69 -29.68 9.31 3.17
CA GLY A 69 -29.47 8.01 2.51
C GLY A 69 -28.53 8.02 1.30
N THR A 70 -28.03 9.19 0.88
CA THR A 70 -27.02 9.29 -0.19
C THR A 70 -25.62 9.32 0.42
N MET A 71 -24.72 8.48 -0.08
CA MET A 71 -23.29 8.48 0.28
C MET A 71 -22.47 9.15 -0.82
N ARG A 72 -21.53 10.01 -0.42
CA ARG A 72 -20.58 10.64 -1.34
C ARG A 72 -19.18 10.59 -0.74
N ILE A 73 -18.18 10.27 -1.56
CA ILE A 73 -16.79 10.34 -1.15
C ILE A 73 -16.40 11.82 -1.05
N VAL A 74 -15.78 12.20 0.06
CA VAL A 74 -15.30 13.58 0.29
C VAL A 74 -13.77 13.65 0.28
N VAL A 75 -13.09 12.57 0.68
CA VAL A 75 -11.63 12.48 0.75
C VAL A 75 -11.23 11.06 0.41
N GLU A 76 -10.16 10.92 -0.37
CA GLU A 76 -9.46 9.66 -0.60
C GLU A 76 -8.09 9.71 0.06
N LEU A 77 -7.77 8.71 0.88
CA LEU A 77 -6.47 8.54 1.53
C LEU A 77 -5.70 7.46 0.75
N THR A 78 -4.80 7.89 -0.12
CA THR A 78 -4.01 6.97 -0.95
C THR A 78 -2.73 6.58 -0.21
N ALA A 79 -2.51 5.29 0.00
CA ALA A 79 -1.27 4.79 0.57
C ALA A 79 -0.11 4.89 -0.44
N ARG A 80 1.06 5.37 -0.03
CA ARG A 80 2.28 5.45 -0.85
C ARG A 80 3.48 4.93 -0.06
N LEU A 81 4.52 4.47 -0.77
CA LEU A 81 5.79 4.19 -0.12
C LEU A 81 6.33 5.50 0.49
N GLY A 82 6.70 5.42 1.77
CA GLY A 82 7.40 6.51 2.45
C GLY A 82 8.82 6.66 1.94
N ASP A 83 9.52 7.69 2.45
CA ASP A 83 10.91 7.93 2.15
C ASP A 83 11.78 6.72 2.54
N LYS A 84 12.60 6.25 1.60
CA LYS A 84 13.53 5.13 1.79
C LYS A 84 14.46 5.32 2.99
N HIS A 85 14.84 6.56 3.31
CA HIS A 85 15.67 6.87 4.47
C HIS A 85 14.89 6.73 5.78
N LYS A 86 13.63 7.19 5.84
CA LYS A 86 12.76 7.03 7.02
C LYS A 86 12.42 5.55 7.24
N CYS A 87 12.17 4.83 6.16
CA CYS A 87 12.00 3.38 6.11
C CYS A 87 13.16 2.59 6.74
N ALA A 88 14.39 3.05 6.52
CA ALA A 88 15.59 2.38 7.06
C ALA A 88 15.76 2.62 8.56
N MET A 89 15.16 3.68 9.11
CA MET A 89 15.26 4.04 10.52
C MET A 89 14.11 3.49 11.38
N SER A 90 12.93 3.26 10.78
CA SER A 90 11.76 2.72 11.46
C SER A 90 11.02 1.76 10.53
N GLU A 91 10.90 0.48 10.91
CA GLU A 91 10.18 -0.53 10.11
C GLU A 91 8.69 -0.21 9.93
N ASN A 92 8.12 0.64 10.79
CA ASN A 92 6.70 0.98 10.79
C ASN A 92 6.39 2.20 9.91
N ASP A 93 7.35 3.10 9.66
CA ASP A 93 7.11 4.37 8.93
C ASP A 93 7.40 4.27 7.42
N CYS A 94 7.22 3.06 6.87
CA CYS A 94 7.52 2.79 5.47
C CYS A 94 6.40 3.11 4.47
N SER A 95 5.27 3.59 4.97
CA SER A 95 4.14 3.99 4.15
C SER A 95 3.51 5.26 4.70
N GLU A 96 3.09 6.13 3.81
CA GLU A 96 2.35 7.35 4.13
C GLU A 96 0.98 7.33 3.46
N HIS A 97 -0.01 7.96 4.09
CA HIS A 97 -1.31 8.19 3.49
C HIS A 97 -1.43 9.64 3.01
N VAL A 98 -1.53 9.81 1.69
CA VAL A 98 -1.72 11.11 1.07
C VAL A 98 -3.21 11.36 0.89
N ALA A 99 -3.71 12.42 1.52
CA ALA A 99 -5.10 12.85 1.39
C ALA A 99 -5.35 13.61 0.09
N HIS A 100 -6.41 13.23 -0.61
CA HIS A 100 -6.92 13.91 -1.80
C HIS A 100 -8.39 14.29 -1.57
N GLU A 101 -8.68 15.59 -1.55
CA GLU A 101 -10.07 16.07 -1.49
C GLU A 101 -10.77 15.85 -2.83
N VAL A 102 -11.78 14.99 -2.84
CA VAL A 102 -12.64 14.77 -4.03
C VAL A 102 -13.64 15.92 -4.17
N MET A 103 -14.04 16.52 -3.04
CA MET A 103 -14.92 17.68 -3.01
C MET A 103 -14.17 18.85 -2.37
N SER A 104 -13.75 19.81 -3.19
CA SER A 104 -12.98 20.96 -2.73
C SER A 104 -13.72 21.74 -1.64
N HIS A 105 -13.01 22.15 -0.60
CA HIS A 105 -13.54 22.95 0.51
C HIS A 105 -14.64 22.25 1.32
N TYR A 106 -14.72 20.92 1.29
CA TYR A 106 -15.63 20.20 2.17
C TYR A 106 -15.28 20.44 3.65
N TRP A 107 -13.99 20.52 3.97
CA TRP A 107 -13.53 20.84 5.31
C TRP A 107 -13.27 22.35 5.45
N SER A 108 -13.56 22.89 6.63
CA SER A 108 -13.20 24.26 6.98
C SER A 108 -11.68 24.44 6.86
N ARG A 109 -11.22 25.64 6.47
CA ARG A 109 -9.80 26.00 6.22
C ARG A 109 -8.80 25.69 7.35
N HIS A 110 -9.27 25.20 8.50
CA HIS A 110 -8.49 24.86 9.69
C HIS A 110 -8.22 23.35 9.85
N VAL A 111 -8.71 22.49 8.95
CA VAL A 111 -8.42 21.06 8.98
C VAL A 111 -7.13 20.80 8.20
N ASN A 112 -6.00 20.72 8.92
CA ASN A 112 -4.74 20.26 8.36
C ASN A 112 -4.77 18.74 8.18
N PHE A 113 -4.78 18.29 6.93
CA PHE A 113 -4.77 16.88 6.55
C PHE A 113 -3.47 16.14 6.90
N GLU A 114 -2.40 16.87 7.22
CA GLU A 114 -1.11 16.28 7.63
C GLU A 114 -1.22 15.41 8.89
N ASN A 115 -2.22 15.62 9.74
CA ASN A 115 -2.41 14.85 10.98
C ASN A 115 -3.36 13.64 10.84
N ILE A 116 -3.91 13.37 9.65
CA ILE A 116 -4.84 12.24 9.43
C ILE A 116 -4.09 10.97 9.01
N GLY A 117 -2.80 11.08 8.66
CA GLY A 117 -1.96 9.98 8.14
C GLY A 117 -1.08 9.25 9.16
N HIS A 118 -1.14 9.59 10.44
CA HIS A 118 -0.44 8.83 11.49
C HIS A 118 -1.39 7.78 12.09
N PHE A 119 -1.41 6.58 11.51
CA PHE A 119 -2.03 5.37 12.07
C PHE A 119 -0.98 4.29 12.28
#